data_AF-A0A3M2WU43-F1
#
_entry.id   AF-A0A3M2WU43-F1
#
_cell.length_a   1.000
_cell.length_b   1.000
_cell.length_c   1.000
_cell.angle_alpha   90.00
_cell.angle_beta   90.00
_cell.angle_gamma   90.00
#
_symmetry.space_group_name_H-M   'P 1'
#
loop_
_entity.id
_entity.type
_entity.pdbx_description
1 polymer ?
#
loop_
_entity_poly.entity_id
_entity_poly.type
_entity_poly.pdbx_seq_one_letter_code
_entity_poly.pdbx_strand_id
1 'polypeptide(L)' 'KHRKTPAGLNIWTCLVKGPRKSKQLRGYLLLEPTDVFSEVPYDNPVVSLADLADKEASE' A
#
# COMPACT_ATOMS: atom_id res chain seq x y z
N LYS A 1 -5.22 -3.29 14.09
CA LYS A 1 -4.47 -4.54 13.78
C LYS A 1 -3.91 -4.48 12.34
N HIS A 2 -2.74 -5.08 12.06
CA HIS A 2 -2.10 -5.02 10.73
C HIS A 2 -2.27 -6.32 9.91
N ARG A 3 -2.44 -6.17 8.59
CA ARG A 3 -2.57 -7.26 7.60
C ARG A 3 -1.21 -7.92 7.35
N LYS A 4 -1.19 -9.25 7.38
CA LYS A 4 0.01 -10.04 7.06
C LYS A 4 0.10 -10.31 5.55
N THR A 5 1.33 -10.40 5.04
CA THR A 5 1.64 -10.89 3.70
C THR A 5 1.44 -12.41 3.63
N PRO A 6 1.42 -13.02 2.43
CA PRO A 6 1.37 -14.49 2.29
C PRO A 6 2.54 -15.21 2.99
N ALA A 7 3.68 -14.54 3.13
CA ALA A 7 4.84 -15.04 3.87
C ALA A 7 4.70 -14.91 5.39
N GLY A 8 3.57 -14.41 5.91
CA GLY A 8 3.31 -14.25 7.33
C GLY A 8 3.95 -13.02 7.99
N LEU A 9 4.63 -12.17 7.22
CA LEU A 9 5.25 -10.92 7.67
C LEU A 9 4.22 -9.77 7.71
N ASN A 10 4.53 -8.66 8.36
CA ASN A 10 3.64 -7.50 8.48
C ASN A 10 4.13 -6.22 7.76
N ILE A 11 5.31 -6.26 7.14
CA ILE A 11 5.86 -5.14 6.39
C ILE A 11 5.47 -5.29 4.92
N TRP A 12 4.81 -4.27 4.38
CA TRP A 12 4.43 -4.17 2.97
C TRP A 12 5.32 -3.18 2.24
N THR A 13 5.57 -3.45 0.96
CA THR A 13 6.21 -2.50 0.06
C THR A 13 5.13 -1.82 -0.78
N CYS A 14 5.07 -0.50 -0.71
CA CYS A 14 4.17 0.33 -1.50
C CYS A 14 4.97 1.08 -2.56
N LEU A 15 4.39 1.24 -3.74
CA LEU A 15 4.88 2.13 -4.78
C LEU A 15 4.17 3.48 -4.66
N VAL A 16 4.96 4.54 -4.67
CA VAL A 16 4.46 5.91 -4.76
C VAL A 16 4.82 6.47 -6.12
N LYS A 17 3.80 6.73 -6.95
CA LYS A 17 3.95 7.31 -8.29
C LYS A 17 4.19 8.81 -8.15
N GLY A 18 5.39 9.26 -8.52
CA GLY A 18 5.68 10.68 -8.66
C GLY A 18 5.50 11.15 -10.12
N PRO A 19 5.39 12.47 -10.37
CA PRO A 19 5.24 13.01 -11.72
C PRO A 19 6.35 12.59 -12.72
N ARG A 20 7.55 12.30 -12.21
CA ARG A 20 8.71 11.93 -13.02
C ARG A 20 9.25 10.52 -12.73
N LYS A 21 9.18 10.08 -11.48
CA LYS A 21 9.72 8.78 -11.03
C LYS A 21 8.84 8.22 -9.92
N SER A 22 8.72 6.90 -9.89
CA SER A 22 8.11 6.19 -8.79
C SER A 22 9.16 5.80 -7.74
N LYS A 23 8.76 5.75 -6.47
CA LYS A 23 9.63 5.32 -5.36
C LYS A 23 8.93 4.25 -4.53
N GLN A 24 9.70 3.30 -4.01
CA GLN A 24 9.18 2.32 -3.07
C GLN A 24 9.31 2.83 -1.62
N LEU A 25 8.27 2.58 -0.83
CA LEU A 25 8.23 2.81 0.61
C LEU A 25 7.83 1.52 1.33
N ARG A 26 8.28 1.36 2.58
CA ARG A 26 7.86 0.25 3.44
C ARG A 26 6.90 0.75 4.51
N GLY A 27 5.86 0.00 4.77
CA GLY A 27 4.85 0.38 5.75
C GLY A 27 4.00 -0.78 6.25
N TYR A 28 3.12 -0.47 7.19
CA TYR A 28 2.10 -1.39 7.66
C TYR A 28 0.81 -1.16 6.89
N LEU A 29 0.17 -2.24 6.46
CA LEU A 29 -1.18 -2.19 5.93
C LEU A 29 -2.15 -2.52 7.07
N LEU A 30 -3.01 -1.57 7.43
CA LEU A 30 -4.01 -1.77 8.49
C LEU A 30 -5.20 -2.54 7.93
N LEU A 31 -5.84 -3.33 8.79
CA LEU A 31 -7.11 -3.99 8.45
C LEU A 31 -8.28 -3.02 8.55
N GLU A 32 -8.21 -2.11 9.52
CA GLU A 32 -9.27 -1.18 9.86
C GLU A 32 -8.68 0.24 9.88
N PRO A 33 -9.04 1.14 8.95
CA PRO A 33 -8.51 2.50 8.91
C PRO A 33 -8.93 3.34 10.11
N THR A 34 -10.04 3.01 10.76
CA THR A 34 -10.56 3.73 11.93
C THR A 34 -9.68 3.57 13.19
N ASP A 35 -8.71 2.65 13.17
CA ASP A 35 -7.67 2.56 14.21
C ASP A 35 -6.79 3.83 14.29
N VAL A 36 -6.72 4.62 13.22
CA VAL A 36 -5.84 5.81 13.12
C VAL A 36 -6.59 7.05 12.67
N PHE A 37 -7.61 6.90 11.81
CA PHE A 37 -8.39 8.02 11.29
C PHE A 37 -9.75 8.11 11.98
N SER A 38 -10.11 9.30 12.48
CA SER A 38 -11.46 9.58 12.99
C SER A 38 -12.50 9.61 11.88
N GLU A 39 -12.09 9.99 10.67
CA GLU A 39 -12.89 9.98 9.44
C GLU A 39 -11.99 9.42 8.32
N VAL A 40 -12.49 8.44 7.58
CA VAL A 40 -11.69 7.73 6.57
C VAL A 40 -11.56 8.62 5.32
N PRO A 41 -10.34 9.04 4.94
CA PRO A 41 -10.14 9.83 3.73
C PRO A 41 -10.31 8.96 2.48
N TYR A 42 -10.44 9.61 1.32
CA TYR A 42 -10.37 8.92 0.03
C TYR A 42 -9.02 8.23 -0.17
N ASP A 43 -9.03 7.16 -0.97
CA ASP A 43 -7.83 6.44 -1.36
C ASP A 43 -6.85 7.36 -2.09
N ASN A 44 -5.56 7.20 -1.77
CA ASN A 44 -4.51 7.99 -2.40
C ASN A 44 -4.24 7.47 -3.83
N PRO A 45 -4.54 8.23 -4.89
CA PRO A 45 -4.46 7.74 -6.28
C PRO A 45 -3.03 7.49 -6.76
N VAL A 46 -2.02 8.02 -6.05
CA VAL A 46 -0.61 7.84 -6.41
C VAL A 46 0.11 6.79 -5.57
N VAL A 47 -0.61 6.04 -4.73
CA VAL A 47 -0.03 4.96 -3.90
C VAL A 47 -0.66 3.64 -4.28
N SER A 48 0.18 2.62 -4.50
CA SER A 48 -0.26 1.24 -4.72
C SER A 48 0.61 0.25 -3.96
N LEU A 49 0.13 -0.97 -3.76
CA LEU A 49 0.99 -2.06 -3.26
C LEU A 49 1.85 -2.57 -4.41
N ALA A 50 3.14 -2.78 -4.17
CA ALA A 50 4.07 -3.26 -5.21
C ALA A 50 3.59 -4.60 -5.83
N ASP A 51 3.15 -5.54 -4.98
CA ASP A 51 2.63 -6.85 -5.39
C ASP A 51 1.40 -6.78 -6.32
N LEU A 52 0.66 -5.65 -6.31
CA LEU A 52 -0.49 -5.43 -7.19
C LEU A 52 -0.08 -4.69 -8.48
N ALA A 53 0.88 -3.76 -8.38
CA ALA A 53 1.39 -3.02 -9.53
C ALA A 53 2.09 -3.93 -10.56
N ASP A 54 2.79 -4.97 -10.10
CA ASP A 54 3.47 -5.92 -10.98
C ASP A 54 2.48 -6.81 -11.76
N LYS A 55 1.26 -7.00 -11.22
CA LYS A 55 0.18 -7.75 -11.88
C LYS A 55 -0.49 -6.93 -12.99
N GLU A 56 -0.75 -5.65 -12.75
CA GLU A 56 -1.32 -4.74 -13.76
C GLU A 56 -0.39 -4.51 -14.96
N ALA A 57 0.94 -4.68 -14.81
CA ALA A 57 1.89 -4.52 -15.90
C ALA A 57 2.09 -5.79 -16.75
N SER A 58 1.57 -6.94 -16.29
CA SER A 58 1.73 -8.26 -16.93
C SER A 58 0.45 -8.74 -17.61
N GLU A 59 -0.62 -7.94 -17.60
CA GLU A 59 -1.91 -8.15 -18.25
C GLU A 59 -2.12 -7.10 -19.35
#